data_AF-A0A971RJW5-F1
#
_entry.id   AF-A0A971RJW5-F1
#
_cell.length_a   1.000
_cell.length_b   1.000
_cell.length_c   1.000
_cell.angle_alpha   90.00
_cell.angle_beta   90.00
_cell.angle_gamma   90.00
#
_symmetry.space_group_name_H-M   'P 1'
#
loop_
_entity.id
_entity.type
_entity.pdbx_description
1 polymer ?
#
loop_
_entity_poly.entity_id
_entity_poly.type
_entity_poly.pdbx_seq_one_letter_code
_entity_poly.pdbx_strand_id
1 'polypeptide(L)'
;MYPDSISQLLLRIPAILLALTFHEYAHGKVAFLLGDPTAKNQGRLTLNPLAHLDVMGTLLLLVAGFGWAKPVPVNPFFFQTDRRKGMMYVGLAGPLMNLALAYLGAVVLHAFVRFDYGGYWLISFVQVFVFFNVILAVFNLIPIPPLDGSRV
;
A
#
# COMPACT_ATOMS: atom_id res chain seq x y z
N MET A 1 3.44 26.59 5.28
CA MET A 1 2.65 25.34 5.22
C MET A 1 1.27 25.75 4.73
N TYR A 2 1.01 25.68 3.41
CA TYR A 2 -0.34 25.95 2.92
C TYR A 2 -1.26 24.90 3.53
N PRO A 3 -2.41 25.26 4.12
CA PRO A 3 -3.42 24.26 4.42
C PRO A 3 -3.68 23.52 3.11
N ASP A 4 -3.55 22.20 3.11
CA ASP A 4 -3.75 21.40 1.91
C ASP A 4 -5.10 21.79 1.30
N SER A 5 -5.05 22.43 0.12
CA SER A 5 -6.28 22.85 -0.56
C SER A 5 -7.14 21.61 -0.79
N ILE A 6 -8.46 21.73 -0.71
CA ILE A 6 -9.40 20.59 -0.87
C ILE A 6 -9.05 19.74 -2.11
N SER A 7 -8.61 20.39 -3.19
CA SER A 7 -8.07 19.76 -4.40
C SER A 7 -6.95 18.75 -4.16
N GLN A 8 -6.01 19.05 -3.26
CA GLN A 8 -4.91 18.16 -2.92
C GLN A 8 -5.39 16.96 -2.12
N LEU A 9 -6.33 17.15 -1.18
CA LEU A 9 -6.93 16.03 -0.45
C LEU A 9 -7.66 15.06 -1.39
N LEU A 10 -8.40 15.60 -2.36
CA LEU A 10 -9.10 14.81 -3.38
C LEU A 10 -8.16 13.98 -4.26
N LEU A 11 -6.91 14.41 -4.45
CA LEU A 11 -5.89 13.64 -5.17
C LEU A 11 -5.17 12.64 -4.26
N ARG A 12 -4.77 13.07 -3.06
CA ARG A 12 -3.95 12.28 -2.13
C ARG A 12 -4.71 11.12 -1.51
N ILE A 13 -5.95 11.34 -1.06
CA ILE A 13 -6.71 10.29 -0.35
C ILE A 13 -6.91 9.05 -1.24
N PRO A 14 -7.46 9.15 -2.46
CA PRO A 14 -7.63 7.95 -3.30
C PRO A 14 -6.30 7.30 -3.68
N ALA A 15 -5.25 8.11 -3.92
CA ALA A 15 -3.92 7.58 -4.23
C ALA A 15 -3.34 6.75 -3.08
N ILE A 16 -3.40 7.27 -1.84
CA ILE A 16 -2.95 6.56 -0.63
C ILE A 16 -3.79 5.31 -0.40
N LEU A 17 -5.12 5.40 -0.52
CA LEU A 17 -6.02 4.26 -0.33
C LEU A 17 -5.71 3.13 -1.29
N LEU A 18 -5.49 3.43 -2.58
CA LEU A 18 -5.09 2.43 -3.56
C LEU A 18 -3.72 1.85 -3.20
N ALA A 19 -2.72 2.69 -2.91
CA ALA A 19 -1.38 2.21 -2.56
C ALA A 19 -1.41 1.26 -1.35
N LEU A 20 -2.10 1.62 -0.27
CA LEU A 20 -2.26 0.77 0.92
C LEU A 20 -3.06 -0.50 0.63
N THR A 21 -4.12 -0.42 -0.18
CA THR A 21 -4.95 -1.58 -0.52
C THR A 21 -4.14 -2.66 -1.23
N PHE A 22 -3.35 -2.27 -2.23
CA PHE A 22 -2.48 -3.21 -2.94
C PHE A 22 -1.33 -3.73 -2.06
N HIS A 23 -0.78 -2.87 -1.20
CA HIS A 23 0.24 -3.23 -0.22
C HIS A 23 -0.24 -4.38 0.70
N GLU A 24 -1.37 -4.15 1.37
CA GLU A 24 -1.99 -5.11 2.29
C GLU A 24 -2.47 -6.37 1.57
N TYR A 25 -3.03 -6.21 0.36
CA TYR A 25 -3.38 -7.34 -0.49
C TYR A 25 -2.16 -8.21 -0.80
N ALA A 26 -1.00 -7.60 -1.08
CA ALA A 26 0.22 -8.35 -1.39
C ALA A 26 0.71 -9.17 -0.19
N HIS A 27 0.69 -8.60 1.03
CA HIS A 27 0.97 -9.36 2.26
C HIS A 27 0.05 -10.58 2.39
N GLY A 28 -1.26 -10.35 2.30
CA GLY A 28 -2.25 -11.43 2.41
C GLY A 28 -2.11 -12.47 1.30
N LYS A 29 -1.79 -12.04 0.08
CA LYS A 29 -1.63 -12.94 -1.07
C LYS A 29 -0.40 -13.82 -0.92
N VAL A 30 0.74 -13.26 -0.52
CA VAL A 30 1.96 -14.04 -0.27
C VAL A 30 1.77 -14.98 0.91
N ALA A 31 1.17 -14.53 2.02
CA ALA A 31 0.86 -15.39 3.15
C ALA A 31 -0.03 -16.57 2.73
N PHE A 32 -1.07 -16.31 1.93
CA PHE A 32 -1.95 -17.35 1.38
C PHE A 32 -1.21 -18.35 0.48
N LEU A 33 -0.32 -17.87 -0.39
CA LEU A 33 0.50 -18.74 -1.25
C LEU A 33 1.49 -19.59 -0.44
N LEU A 34 1.93 -19.10 0.72
CA LEU A 34 2.77 -19.86 1.65
C LEU A 34 1.98 -20.84 2.53
N GLY A 35 0.64 -20.83 2.45
CA GLY A 35 -0.24 -21.77 3.14
C GLY A 35 -1.12 -21.17 4.23
N ASP A 36 -1.03 -19.87 4.54
CA ASP A 36 -1.83 -19.22 5.58
C ASP A 36 -3.21 -18.75 5.07
N PRO A 37 -4.32 -19.42 5.46
CA PRO A 37 -5.66 -19.05 5.01
C PRO A 37 -6.28 -17.90 5.82
N THR A 38 -5.60 -17.34 6.84
CA THR A 38 -6.21 -16.43 7.82
C THR A 38 -6.83 -15.19 7.17
N ALA A 39 -6.07 -14.47 6.34
CA ALA A 39 -6.58 -13.28 5.65
C ALA A 39 -7.76 -13.60 4.71
N LYS A 40 -7.70 -14.74 4.02
CA LYS A 40 -8.76 -15.20 3.12
C LYS A 40 -10.05 -15.53 3.89
N ASN A 41 -9.93 -16.29 4.98
CA ASN A 41 -11.07 -16.73 5.79
C ASN A 41 -11.75 -15.55 6.50
N GLN A 42 -11.02 -14.47 6.79
CA GLN A 42 -11.58 -13.23 7.31
C GLN A 42 -12.13 -12.28 6.22
N GLY A 43 -12.14 -12.68 4.95
CA GLY A 43 -12.59 -11.84 3.83
C GLY A 43 -11.66 -10.65 3.53
N ARG A 44 -10.42 -10.68 4.04
CA ARG A 44 -9.44 -9.59 3.92
C ARG A 44 -8.49 -9.74 2.74
N LEU A 45 -8.51 -10.88 2.05
CA LEU A 45 -7.81 -11.07 0.78
C LEU A 45 -8.63 -10.47 -0.37
N THR A 46 -8.72 -9.14 -0.41
CA THR A 46 -9.56 -8.39 -1.37
C THR A 46 -8.88 -7.09 -1.79
N LEU A 47 -9.24 -6.57 -2.96
CA LEU A 47 -8.83 -5.25 -3.44
C LEU A 47 -9.89 -4.17 -3.12
N ASN A 48 -10.87 -4.48 -2.28
CA ASN A 48 -11.79 -3.47 -1.75
C ASN A 48 -11.06 -2.60 -0.70
N PRO A 49 -10.84 -1.29 -0.94
CA PRO A 49 -10.11 -0.44 0.00
C PRO A 49 -10.75 -0.38 1.39
N LEU A 50 -12.09 -0.48 1.45
CA LEU A 50 -12.83 -0.43 2.71
C LEU A 50 -12.50 -1.60 3.63
N ALA A 51 -12.03 -2.74 3.10
CA ALA A 51 -11.63 -3.88 3.92
C ALA A 51 -10.28 -3.69 4.64
N HIS A 52 -9.51 -2.68 4.22
CA HIS A 52 -8.18 -2.35 4.74
C HIS A 52 -8.16 -1.05 5.54
N LEU A 53 -9.31 -0.37 5.65
CA LEU A 53 -9.43 0.82 6.47
C LEU A 53 -9.58 0.49 7.95
N ASP A 54 -8.83 1.20 8.78
CA ASP A 54 -9.10 1.29 10.21
C ASP A 54 -10.00 2.49 10.49
N VAL A 55 -11.06 2.34 11.28
CA VAL A 55 -12.01 3.44 11.53
C VAL A 55 -11.33 4.63 12.22
N MET A 56 -10.48 4.37 13.21
CA MET A 56 -9.75 5.43 13.92
C MET A 56 -8.66 6.03 13.04
N GLY A 57 -7.89 5.19 12.34
CA GLY A 57 -6.90 5.64 11.37
C GLY A 57 -7.50 6.51 10.27
N THR A 58 -8.69 6.15 9.77
CA THR A 58 -9.42 6.93 8.74
C THR A 58 -9.93 8.25 9.31
N LEU A 59 -10.49 8.27 10.52
CA LEU A 59 -10.93 9.50 11.18
C LEU A 59 -9.78 10.47 11.42
N LEU A 60 -8.64 9.97 11.89
CA LEU A 60 -7.43 10.78 12.08
C LEU A 60 -6.89 11.31 10.76
N LEU A 61 -6.96 10.52 9.68
CA LEU A 61 -6.56 10.98 8.35
C LEU A 61 -7.41 12.18 7.92
N LEU A 62 -8.71 12.17 8.21
CA LEU A 62 -9.64 13.25 7.84
C LEU A 62 -9.50 14.50 8.72
N VAL A 63 -9.29 14.32 10.03
CA VAL A 63 -9.30 15.44 10.99
C VAL A 63 -7.90 16.02 11.23
N ALA A 64 -6.88 15.16 11.26
CA ALA A 64 -5.52 15.51 11.63
C ALA A 64 -4.50 15.36 10.47
N GLY A 65 -4.92 14.83 9.31
CA GLY A 65 -4.06 14.67 8.14
C GLY A 65 -3.07 13.50 8.21
N PHE A 66 -3.18 12.64 9.23
CA PHE A 66 -2.37 11.42 9.38
C PHE A 66 -3.24 10.24 9.80
N GLY A 67 -2.91 9.02 9.35
CA GLY A 67 -3.69 7.83 9.69
C GLY A 67 -2.95 6.56 9.31
N TRP A 68 -3.49 5.41 9.70
CA TRP A 68 -2.93 4.09 9.40
C TRP A 68 -4.00 3.18 8.79
N ALA A 69 -3.55 2.18 8.03
CA ALA A 69 -4.39 1.10 7.54
C ALA A 69 -4.60 0.04 8.64
N LYS A 70 -5.67 -0.74 8.51
CA LYS A 70 -5.85 -1.96 9.29
C LYS A 70 -4.94 -3.04 8.66
N PRO A 71 -3.89 -3.53 9.35
CA PRO A 71 -2.97 -4.49 8.76
C PRO A 71 -3.63 -5.85 8.53
N VAL A 72 -3.27 -6.56 7.47
CA VAL A 72 -3.78 -7.90 7.17
C VAL A 72 -3.20 -8.93 8.13
N PRO A 73 -4.02 -9.84 8.70
CA PRO A 73 -3.54 -10.84 9.65
C PRO A 73 -2.66 -11.87 8.94
N VAL A 74 -1.55 -12.24 9.58
CA VAL A 74 -0.61 -13.25 9.10
C VAL A 74 -0.34 -14.22 10.25
N ASN A 75 -0.50 -15.51 9.98
CA ASN A 75 -0.25 -16.58 10.92
C ASN A 75 0.86 -17.52 10.40
N PRO A 76 2.10 -17.40 10.94
CA PRO A 76 3.25 -18.15 10.45
C PRO A 76 3.19 -19.65 10.72
N PHE A 77 2.30 -20.09 11.61
CA PHE A 77 2.16 -21.50 11.95
C PHE A 77 1.58 -22.34 10.81
N PHE A 78 0.92 -21.71 9.84
CA PHE A 78 0.41 -22.37 8.63
C PHE A 78 1.41 -22.46 7.48
N PHE A 79 2.57 -21.78 7.58
CA PHE A 79 3.51 -21.74 6.47
C PHE A 79 4.08 -23.14 6.16
N GLN A 80 4.04 -23.50 4.88
CA GLN A 80 4.60 -24.74 4.33
C GLN A 80 6.12 -24.63 4.06
N THR A 81 6.73 -23.54 4.51
CA THR A 81 8.18 -23.25 4.41
C THR A 81 8.74 -22.92 5.79
N ASP A 82 10.04 -22.66 5.87
CA ASP A 82 10.65 -22.14 7.10
C ASP A 82 9.93 -20.86 7.56
N ARG A 83 9.53 -20.81 8.83
CA ARG A 83 8.69 -19.72 9.35
C ARG A 83 9.36 -18.36 9.25
N ARG A 84 10.69 -18.28 9.43
CA ARG A 84 11.42 -17.02 9.34
C ARG A 84 11.46 -16.55 7.89
N LYS A 85 11.78 -17.46 6.95
CA LYS A 85 11.74 -17.15 5.51
C LYS A 85 10.35 -16.74 5.05
N GLY A 86 9.31 -17.44 5.51
CA GLY A 86 7.92 -17.09 5.20
C GLY A 86 7.57 -15.68 5.67
N MET A 87 7.96 -15.32 6.90
CA MET A 87 7.75 -13.97 7.43
C MET A 87 8.53 -12.90 6.66
N MET A 88 9.76 -13.19 6.25
CA MET A 88 10.56 -12.30 5.40
C MET A 88 9.89 -12.08 4.04
N TYR A 89 9.41 -13.13 3.37
CA TYR A 89 8.71 -13.01 2.10
C TYR A 89 7.42 -12.21 2.23
N VAL A 90 6.65 -12.44 3.29
CA VAL A 90 5.46 -11.65 3.58
C VAL A 90 5.84 -10.20 3.84
N GLY A 91 6.86 -9.91 4.66
CA GLY A 91 7.32 -8.55 4.93
C GLY A 91 7.76 -7.81 3.65
N LEU A 92 8.44 -8.49 2.73
CA LEU A 92 8.83 -7.89 1.45
C LEU A 92 7.66 -7.69 0.47
N ALA A 93 6.56 -8.43 0.61
CA ALA A 93 5.47 -8.44 -0.37
C ALA A 93 4.82 -7.06 -0.56
N GLY A 94 4.52 -6.36 0.54
CA GLY A 94 3.95 -5.02 0.51
C GLY A 94 4.87 -4.01 -0.18
N PRO A 95 6.10 -3.79 0.31
CA PRO A 95 7.05 -2.86 -0.32
C PRO A 95 7.32 -3.17 -1.80
N LEU A 96 7.49 -4.44 -2.17
CA LEU A 96 7.71 -4.82 -3.57
C LEU A 96 6.49 -4.53 -4.46
N MET A 97 5.26 -4.74 -3.95
CA MET A 97 4.05 -4.35 -4.66
C MET A 97 4.00 -2.84 -4.89
N ASN A 98 4.34 -2.05 -3.88
CA ASN A 98 4.38 -0.60 -4.00
C ASN A 98 5.44 -0.14 -5.01
N LEU A 99 6.64 -0.74 -5.01
CA LEU A 99 7.65 -0.44 -6.03
C LEU A 99 7.17 -0.81 -7.44
N ALA A 100 6.48 -1.94 -7.60
CA ALA A 100 5.89 -2.33 -8.89
C ALA A 100 4.84 -1.32 -9.36
N LEU A 101 3.95 -0.88 -8.47
CA LEU A 101 2.94 0.15 -8.78
C LEU A 101 3.54 1.52 -9.08
N ALA A 102 4.59 1.91 -8.34
CA ALA A 102 5.33 3.14 -8.63
C ALA A 102 5.98 3.08 -10.02
N TYR A 103 6.60 1.96 -10.37
CA TYR A 103 7.19 1.77 -11.69
C TYR A 103 6.14 1.84 -12.80
N LEU A 104 5.02 1.12 -12.66
CA LEU A 104 3.91 1.18 -13.62
C LEU A 104 3.34 2.60 -13.75
N GLY A 105 3.14 3.29 -12.63
CA GLY A 105 2.68 4.67 -12.62
C GLY A 105 3.67 5.62 -13.30
N ALA A 106 4.98 5.42 -13.13
CA ALA A 106 6.01 6.22 -13.78
C ALA A 106 6.03 5.99 -15.31
N VAL A 107 5.84 4.75 -15.76
CA VAL A 107 5.70 4.43 -17.20
C VAL A 107 4.47 5.12 -17.79
N VAL A 108 3.33 5.05 -17.09
CA VAL A 108 2.09 5.73 -17.51
C VAL A 108 2.27 7.24 -17.56
N LEU A 109 2.89 7.82 -16.53
CA LEU A 109 3.18 9.25 -16.47
C LEU A 109 4.10 9.69 -17.63
N HIS A 110 5.14 8.91 -17.92
CA HIS A 110 6.04 9.18 -19.04
C HIS A 110 5.28 9.16 -20.37
N ALA A 111 4.39 8.18 -20.59
CA ALA A 111 3.56 8.11 -21.79
C ALA A 111 2.63 9.34 -21.91
N PHE A 112 1.96 9.72 -20.83
CA PHE A 112 1.09 10.91 -20.79
C PHE A 112 1.84 12.18 -21.20
N VAL A 113 3.02 12.42 -20.61
CA VAL A 113 3.85 13.58 -20.97
C VAL A 113 4.37 13.47 -22.41
N ARG A 114 4.80 12.30 -22.86
CA ARG A 114 5.41 12.08 -24.18
C ARG A 114 4.42 12.30 -25.33
N PHE A 115 3.16 11.95 -25.12
CA PHE A 115 2.09 12.02 -26.12
C PHE A 115 1.14 13.20 -25.90
N ASP A 116 1.46 14.13 -24.99
CA ASP A 116 0.61 15.26 -24.60
C ASP A 116 -0.83 14.83 -24.27
N TYR A 117 -0.93 13.73 -23.53
CA TYR A 117 -2.18 13.08 -23.18
C TYR A 117 -2.42 13.16 -21.66
N GLY A 118 -3.65 13.50 -21.28
CA GLY A 118 -4.06 13.62 -19.88
C GLY A 118 -4.04 15.06 -19.37
N GLY A 119 -5.17 15.53 -18.86
CA GLY A 119 -5.27 16.87 -18.28
C GLY A 119 -4.52 16.98 -16.94
N TYR A 120 -4.35 18.22 -16.47
CA TYR A 120 -3.66 18.55 -15.21
C TYR A 120 -4.03 17.60 -14.06
N TRP A 121 -5.33 17.39 -13.81
CA TRP A 121 -5.80 16.53 -12.71
C TRP A 121 -5.34 15.08 -12.81
N LEU A 122 -5.35 14.50 -14.01
CA LEU A 122 -4.95 13.11 -14.22
C LEU A 122 -3.44 12.95 -14.04
N ILE A 123 -2.65 13.87 -14.62
CA ILE A 123 -1.19 13.89 -14.48
C ILE A 123 -0.82 14.05 -12.99
N SER A 124 -1.43 15.02 -12.29
CA SER A 124 -1.20 15.23 -10.86
C SER A 124 -1.59 14.01 -10.02
N PHE A 125 -2.69 13.34 -10.34
CA PHE A 125 -3.08 12.11 -9.65
C PHE A 125 -2.02 11.01 -9.80
N VAL A 126 -1.55 10.75 -11.02
CA VAL A 126 -0.52 9.73 -11.27
C VAL A 126 0.79 10.08 -10.57
N GLN A 127 1.21 11.35 -10.60
CA GLN A 127 2.40 11.82 -9.86
C GLN A 127 2.28 11.54 -8.36
N VAL A 128 1.14 11.90 -7.76
CA VAL A 128 0.86 11.68 -6.33
C VAL A 128 0.80 10.18 -6.01
N PHE A 129 0.20 9.36 -6.88
CA PHE A 129 0.16 7.91 -6.74
C PHE A 129 1.55 7.28 -6.76
N VAL A 130 2.41 7.66 -7.72
CA VAL A 130 3.80 7.19 -7.79
C VAL A 130 4.55 7.60 -6.51
N PHE A 131 4.43 8.87 -6.11
CA PHE A 131 5.08 9.41 -4.92
C PHE A 131 4.73 8.61 -3.66
N PHE A 132 3.44 8.37 -3.39
CA PHE A 132 3.04 7.61 -2.21
C PHE A 132 3.44 6.15 -2.26
N ASN A 133 3.42 5.52 -3.43
CA ASN A 133 3.90 4.14 -3.56
C ASN A 133 5.40 4.05 -3.24
N VAL A 134 6.24 4.96 -3.77
CA VAL A 134 7.67 5.00 -3.45
C VAL A 134 7.89 5.24 -1.95
N ILE A 135 7.20 6.23 -1.38
CA ILE A 135 7.27 6.54 0.06
C ILE A 135 6.91 5.32 0.89
N LEU A 136 5.74 4.71 0.66
CA LEU A 136 5.30 3.55 1.44
C LEU A 136 6.26 2.37 1.31
N ALA A 137 6.86 2.15 0.14
CA ALA A 137 7.88 1.12 -0.04
C ALA A 137 9.13 1.42 0.78
N VAL A 138 9.69 2.63 0.67
CA VAL A 138 10.92 3.02 1.37
C VAL A 138 10.71 3.00 2.88
N PHE A 139 9.62 3.59 3.37
CA PHE A 139 9.30 3.60 4.81
C PHE A 139 9.10 2.19 5.35
N ASN A 140 8.35 1.31 4.66
CA ASN A 140 8.12 -0.04 5.16
C ASN A 140 9.35 -0.96 5.03
N LEU A 141 10.42 -0.57 4.33
CA LEU A 141 11.68 -1.31 4.32
C LEU A 141 12.65 -0.92 5.45
N ILE A 142 12.32 0.10 6.26
CA ILE A 142 13.14 0.47 7.42
C ILE A 142 13.05 -0.66 8.47
N PRO A 143 14.18 -1.17 9.00
CA PRO A 143 14.20 -2.32 9.91
C PRO A 143 13.83 -1.93 11.35
N ILE A 144 12.65 -1.33 11.54
CA ILE A 144 12.15 -0.86 12.84
C ILE A 144 10.68 -1.29 13.00
N PRO A 145 10.33 -2.09 14.02
CA PRO A 145 8.93 -2.40 14.30
C PRO A 145 8.10 -1.11 14.50
N PRO A 146 6.85 -1.03 14.00
CA PRO A 146 6.03 -2.10 13.43
C PRO A 146 6.20 -2.34 11.90
N LEU A 147 7.15 -1.66 11.25
CA LEU A 147 7.35 -1.67 9.80
C LEU A 147 7.75 -3.05 9.27
N ASP A 148 7.43 -3.33 8.01
CA ASP A 148 7.65 -4.67 7.43
C ASP A 148 9.11 -5.10 7.39
N GLY A 149 10.01 -4.14 7.19
CA GLY A 149 11.46 -4.34 7.14
C GLY A 149 12.03 -4.88 8.45
N SER A 150 11.31 -4.79 9.57
CA SER A 150 11.72 -5.43 10.83
C SER A 150 11.72 -6.97 10.77
N ARG A 151 11.09 -7.55 9.74
CA ARG A 151 10.94 -9.00 9.53
C ARG A 151 11.85 -9.53 8.42
N VAL A 152 12.63 -8.64 7.81
CA VAL A 152 13.56 -8.88 6.69
C VAL A 152 14.98 -8.88 7.22
#